data_AF-A0A1I3FVC7-F1
#
_entry.id   AF-A0A1I3FVC7-F1
#
_cell.length_a   1.000
_cell.length_b   1.000
_cell.length_c   1.000
_cell.angle_alpha   90.00
_cell.angle_beta   90.00
_cell.angle_gamma   90.00
#
_symmetry.space_group_name_H-M   'P 1'
#
loop_
_entity.id
_entity.type
_entity.pdbx_description
1 polymer ?
#
loop_
_entity_poly.entity_id
_entity_poly.type
_entity_poly.pdbx_seq_one_letter_code
_entity_poly.pdbx_strand_id
1 'polypeptide(L)'
;MREAAEVPADEWDDVPQPVDPDFVAQAREDWGAGFDEECGLQADQPALDWVIVGGESGPGARPMHPEWARSLRDQCQAAGVPFFFKQWGAWAPSSLGPDIARASQQERVWRDGEWTGAAISPVECSAPDTMNLVSKAAAGRLLDGRTWDEMPEASR
;
A
#
# COMPACT_ATOMS: atom_id res chain seq x y z
N MET A 1 -6.41 -25.41 35.95
CA MET A 1 -5.00 -25.40 35.51
C MET A 1 -4.94 -26.23 34.25
N ARG A 2 -4.70 -25.62 33.09
CA ARG A 2 -4.34 -26.32 31.85
C ARG A 2 -2.91 -25.89 31.56
N GLU A 3 -2.01 -26.88 31.47
CA GLU A 3 -0.61 -26.71 31.10
C GLU A 3 -0.50 -25.97 29.76
N ALA A 4 0.43 -25.02 29.70
CA ALA A 4 0.88 -24.43 28.45
C ALA A 4 1.69 -25.50 27.70
N ALA A 5 1.26 -25.85 26.49
CA ALA A 5 2.03 -26.68 25.59
C ALA A 5 3.22 -25.87 25.06
N GLU A 6 4.44 -26.39 25.23
CA GLU A 6 5.63 -25.88 24.56
C GLU A 6 5.52 -26.16 23.05
N VAL A 7 5.70 -25.12 22.25
CA VAL A 7 5.78 -25.20 20.79
C VAL A 7 7.20 -25.65 20.41
N PRO A 8 7.37 -26.68 19.56
CA PRO A 8 8.69 -27.18 19.17
C PRO A 8 9.45 -26.21 18.24
N ALA A 9 10.78 -26.31 18.28
CA ALA A 9 11.72 -25.36 17.68
C ALA A 9 11.78 -25.37 16.13
N ASP A 10 10.90 -26.11 15.46
CA ASP A 10 10.79 -26.20 14.00
C ASP A 10 9.78 -25.20 13.40
N GLU A 11 9.06 -24.43 14.22
CA GLU A 11 8.11 -23.39 13.82
C GLU A 11 8.72 -21.95 13.84
N TRP A 12 10.02 -21.82 13.49
CA TRP A 12 10.79 -20.57 13.62
C TRP A 12 11.30 -19.95 12.30
N ASP A 13 10.76 -20.35 11.13
CA ASP A 13 11.21 -19.82 9.82
C ASP A 13 10.77 -18.36 9.53
N ASP A 14 9.93 -17.74 10.37
CA ASP A 14 9.47 -16.35 10.22
C ASP A 14 10.03 -15.39 11.30
N VAL A 15 11.04 -15.83 12.05
CA VAL A 15 11.78 -14.91 12.93
C VAL A 15 12.82 -14.18 12.08
N PRO A 16 12.89 -12.83 12.15
CA PRO A 16 13.95 -12.07 11.50
C PRO A 16 15.29 -12.69 11.88
N GLN A 17 15.94 -13.33 10.91
CA GLN A 17 17.26 -13.89 11.13
C GLN A 17 18.16 -12.72 11.52
N PRO A 18 19.01 -12.87 12.56
CA PRO A 18 19.98 -11.85 12.88
C PRO A 18 20.80 -11.58 11.61
N VAL A 19 20.83 -10.32 11.21
CA VAL A 19 21.60 -9.86 10.06
C VAL A 19 23.03 -10.39 10.18
N ASP A 20 23.55 -10.95 9.10
CA ASP A 20 24.90 -11.53 9.06
C ASP A 20 25.92 -10.51 9.63
N PRO A 21 26.66 -10.85 10.70
CA PRO A 21 27.61 -9.93 11.33
C PRO A 21 28.65 -9.37 10.34
N ASP A 22 29.02 -10.14 9.32
CA ASP A 22 29.97 -9.72 8.30
C ASP A 22 29.33 -8.75 7.30
N PHE A 23 28.03 -8.91 6.99
CA PHE A 23 27.26 -7.93 6.21
C PHE A 23 27.12 -6.62 6.99
N VAL A 24 26.85 -6.69 8.28
CA VAL A 24 26.76 -5.52 9.18
C VAL A 24 28.12 -4.81 9.29
N ALA A 25 29.20 -5.56 9.42
CA ALA A 25 30.55 -5.00 9.47
C ALA A 25 30.92 -4.29 8.16
N GLN A 26 30.65 -4.91 7.01
CA GLN A 26 30.91 -4.31 5.69
C GLN A 26 30.04 -3.06 5.47
N ALA A 27 28.76 -3.10 5.81
CA ALA A 27 27.87 -1.94 5.69
C ALA A 27 28.29 -0.77 6.60
N ARG A 28 28.85 -1.05 7.78
CA ARG A 28 29.40 -0.03 8.71
C ARG A 28 30.66 0.63 8.14
N GLU A 29 31.51 -0.13 7.46
CA GLU A 29 32.67 0.41 6.75
C GLU A 29 32.27 1.20 5.50
N ASP A 30 31.29 0.70 4.75
CA ASP A 30 30.85 1.33 3.50
C ASP A 30 30.05 2.62 3.76
N TRP A 31 29.17 2.66 4.77
CA TRP A 31 28.14 3.72 4.93
C TRP A 31 28.26 4.58 6.20
N GLY A 32 29.28 4.38 7.04
CA GLY A 32 29.61 5.24 8.18
C GLY A 32 28.61 5.17 9.37
N ALA A 33 28.99 5.77 10.50
CA ALA A 33 28.44 5.59 11.86
C ALA A 33 27.02 6.14 12.12
N GLY A 34 26.09 6.01 11.17
CA GLY A 34 24.70 6.44 11.29
C GLY A 34 23.68 5.32 11.28
N PHE A 35 24.07 4.07 11.50
CA PHE A 35 23.15 2.93 11.45
C PHE A 35 22.41 2.77 12.78
N ASP A 36 21.11 3.10 12.80
CA ASP A 36 20.21 2.63 13.86
C ASP A 36 19.86 1.17 13.58
N GLU A 37 20.33 0.28 14.46
CA GLU A 37 20.22 -1.18 14.33
C GLU A 37 18.77 -1.69 14.43
N GLU A 38 17.83 -0.85 14.88
CA GLU A 38 16.40 -1.19 15.04
C GLU A 38 15.56 -0.82 13.80
N CYS A 39 15.95 0.22 13.04
CA CYS A 39 15.19 0.72 11.88
C CYS A 39 15.96 0.73 10.54
N GLY A 40 17.28 0.53 10.55
CA GLY A 40 18.13 0.57 9.35
C GLY A 40 18.19 1.93 8.64
N LEU A 41 17.70 3.01 9.27
CA LEU A 41 17.64 4.36 8.70
C LEU A 41 18.54 5.31 9.49
N GLN A 42 19.32 6.12 8.77
CA GLN A 42 20.14 7.17 9.39
C GLN A 42 19.24 8.25 10.00
N ALA A 43 19.51 8.63 11.25
CA ALA A 43 18.79 9.68 11.99
C ALA A 43 18.87 11.09 11.36
N ASP A 44 19.62 11.25 10.27
CA ASP A 44 19.83 12.49 9.52
C ASP A 44 19.33 12.40 8.06
N GLN A 45 18.41 11.48 7.75
CA GLN A 45 17.74 11.50 6.45
C GLN A 45 16.69 12.63 6.44
N PRO A 46 16.66 13.46 5.37
CA PRO A 46 15.63 14.49 5.25
C PRO A 46 14.24 13.84 5.23
N ALA A 47 13.33 14.36 6.06
CA ALA A 47 11.94 13.92 6.07
C ALA A 47 11.24 14.26 4.74
N LEU A 48 10.22 13.49 4.39
CA LEU A 48 9.40 13.78 3.20
C LEU A 48 8.52 15.01 3.45
N ASP A 49 8.62 16.01 2.56
CA ASP A 49 7.79 17.22 2.65
C ASP A 49 6.36 17.03 2.13
N TRP A 50 6.15 16.06 1.24
CA TRP A 50 4.87 15.81 0.58
C TRP A 50 4.81 14.45 -0.08
N VAL A 51 3.65 13.80 -0.02
CA VAL A 51 3.38 12.53 -0.71
C VAL A 51 2.21 12.68 -1.67
N ILE A 52 2.41 12.23 -2.91
CA ILE A 52 1.35 12.08 -3.92
C ILE A 52 1.18 10.61 -4.26
N VAL A 53 -0.05 10.12 -4.30
CA VAL A 53 -0.37 8.78 -4.78
C VAL A 53 -1.44 8.79 -5.86
N GLY A 54 -1.34 7.84 -6.79
CA GLY A 54 -2.38 7.58 -7.77
C GLY A 54 -2.12 6.32 -8.57
N GLY A 55 -3.19 5.73 -9.07
CA GLY A 55 -3.11 4.51 -9.88
C GLY A 55 -2.74 4.78 -11.35
N GLU A 56 -2.34 3.72 -12.03
CA GLU A 56 -1.92 3.75 -13.44
C GLU A 56 -3.09 4.08 -14.37
N SER A 57 -2.81 4.79 -15.47
CA SER A 57 -3.81 5.13 -16.50
C SER A 57 -3.28 4.72 -17.88
N GLY A 58 -4.19 4.38 -18.80
CA GLY A 58 -3.86 4.03 -20.18
C GLY A 58 -3.95 2.52 -20.47
N PRO A 59 -3.58 2.09 -21.70
CA PRO A 59 -3.61 0.68 -22.09
C PRO A 59 -2.73 -0.16 -21.18
N GLY A 60 -3.27 -1.27 -20.66
CA GLY A 60 -2.53 -2.18 -19.79
C GLY A 60 -2.28 -1.69 -18.36
N ALA A 61 -2.94 -0.59 -17.94
CA ALA A 61 -2.85 -0.09 -16.57
C ALA A 61 -3.14 -1.21 -15.56
N ARG A 62 -2.33 -1.29 -14.50
CA ARG A 62 -2.49 -2.27 -13.42
C ARG A 62 -3.42 -1.72 -12.32
N PRO A 63 -4.25 -2.57 -11.70
CA PRO A 63 -4.99 -2.20 -10.50
C PRO A 63 -4.02 -1.91 -9.34
N MET A 64 -4.28 -0.82 -8.61
CA MET A 64 -3.63 -0.48 -7.35
C MET A 64 -4.47 -1.03 -6.21
N HIS A 65 -3.87 -1.77 -5.28
CA HIS A 65 -4.61 -2.31 -4.15
C HIS A 65 -5.18 -1.15 -3.29
N PRO A 66 -6.46 -1.16 -2.91
CA PRO A 66 -7.06 -0.07 -2.13
C PRO A 66 -6.32 0.22 -0.84
N GLU A 67 -5.86 -0.83 -0.16
CA GLU A 67 -5.14 -0.72 1.11
C GLU A 67 -3.78 -0.05 0.99
N TRP A 68 -3.14 -0.07 -0.19
CA TRP A 68 -1.86 0.64 -0.38
C TRP A 68 -2.06 2.16 -0.28
N ALA A 69 -3.14 2.68 -0.89
CA ALA A 69 -3.45 4.11 -0.80
C ALA A 69 -3.88 4.52 0.62
N ARG A 70 -4.62 3.67 1.33
CA ARG A 70 -5.05 3.93 2.72
C ARG A 70 -3.88 3.88 3.70
N SER A 71 -3.06 2.83 3.62
CA SER A 71 -1.87 2.69 4.46
C SER A 71 -0.90 3.86 4.26
N LEU A 72 -0.65 4.26 3.01
CA LEU A 72 0.22 5.41 2.73
C LEU A 72 -0.35 6.72 3.29
N ARG A 73 -1.66 6.92 3.15
CA ARG A 73 -2.36 8.07 3.75
C ARG A 73 -2.22 8.07 5.27
N ASP A 74 -2.42 6.94 5.93
CA ASP A 74 -2.37 6.84 7.39
C ASP A 74 -0.95 7.06 7.92
N GLN A 75 0.07 6.57 7.20
CA GLN A 75 1.46 6.89 7.48
C GLN A 75 1.75 8.39 7.34
N CYS A 76 1.23 9.03 6.30
CA CYS A 76 1.38 10.48 6.11
C CYS A 76 0.71 11.27 7.24
N GLN A 77 -0.52 10.90 7.63
CA GLN A 77 -1.21 11.53 8.76
C GLN A 77 -0.44 11.35 10.08
N ALA A 78 0.08 10.16 10.34
CA ALA A 78 0.86 9.88 11.54
C ALA A 78 2.18 10.68 11.58
N ALA A 79 2.82 10.88 10.42
CA ALA A 79 4.05 11.64 10.28
C ALA A 79 3.84 13.16 10.16
N GLY A 80 2.60 13.64 10.03
CA GLY A 80 2.30 15.05 9.76
C GLY A 80 2.73 15.51 8.36
N VAL A 81 2.87 14.57 7.42
CA VAL A 81 3.26 14.83 6.03
C VAL A 81 2.01 15.07 5.18
N PRO A 82 1.93 16.16 4.41
CA PRO A 82 0.84 16.39 3.46
C PRO A 82 0.62 15.22 2.51
N PHE A 83 -0.64 14.83 2.30
CA PHE A 83 -1.03 13.72 1.43
C PHE A 83 -2.00 14.14 0.32
N PHE A 84 -1.59 13.91 -0.93
CA PHE A 84 -2.42 14.16 -2.12
C PHE A 84 -2.82 12.85 -2.82
N PHE A 85 -4.11 12.51 -2.79
CA PHE A 85 -4.66 11.45 -3.61
C PHE A 85 -5.07 12.02 -4.97
N LYS A 86 -4.26 11.72 -6.00
CA LYS A 86 -4.52 12.19 -7.35
C LYS A 86 -5.81 11.56 -7.88
N GLN A 87 -5.84 10.23 -7.98
CA GLN A 87 -6.96 9.40 -8.46
C GLN A 87 -6.59 7.91 -8.51
N TRP A 88 -7.58 7.04 -8.71
CA TRP A 88 -7.38 5.58 -8.85
C TRP A 88 -6.80 5.10 -10.20
N GLY A 89 -6.76 5.96 -11.22
CA GLY A 89 -6.24 5.57 -12.54
C GLY A 89 -7.33 4.99 -13.44
N ALA A 90 -7.04 3.89 -14.15
CA ALA A 90 -8.03 3.17 -14.97
C ALA A 90 -8.79 2.08 -14.19
N TRP A 91 -8.44 1.86 -12.93
CA TRP A 91 -9.14 0.90 -12.06
C TRP A 91 -9.82 1.64 -10.92
N ALA A 92 -10.88 1.07 -10.35
CA ALA A 92 -11.57 1.64 -9.19
C ALA A 92 -12.07 0.54 -8.24
N PRO A 93 -11.99 0.75 -6.91
CA PRO A 93 -12.53 -0.20 -5.94
C PRO A 93 -14.04 -0.36 -6.11
N SER A 94 -14.54 -1.60 -6.04
CA SER A 94 -16.00 -1.86 -6.02
C SER A 94 -16.71 -1.11 -4.89
N SER A 95 -16.02 -0.89 -3.77
CA SER A 95 -16.53 -0.20 -2.59
C SER A 95 -16.86 1.29 -2.78
N LEU A 96 -16.42 1.91 -3.88
CA LEU A 96 -16.82 3.28 -4.21
C LEU A 96 -18.30 3.40 -4.61
N GLY A 97 -18.96 2.28 -4.92
CA GLY A 97 -20.41 2.23 -5.12
C GLY A 97 -20.84 1.53 -6.41
N PRO A 98 -22.16 1.40 -6.62
CA PRO A 98 -22.72 0.60 -7.71
C PRO A 98 -22.40 1.14 -9.10
N ASP A 99 -22.09 2.43 -9.22
CA ASP A 99 -21.79 3.04 -10.52
C ASP A 99 -20.42 2.60 -11.05
N ILE A 100 -19.47 2.24 -10.17
CA ILE A 100 -18.19 1.63 -10.57
C ILE A 100 -18.43 0.25 -11.17
N ALA A 101 -19.21 -0.59 -10.48
CA ALA A 101 -19.55 -1.93 -10.97
C ALA A 101 -20.28 -1.87 -12.32
N ARG A 102 -21.22 -0.92 -12.49
CA ARG A 102 -21.94 -0.71 -13.76
C ARG A 102 -21.03 -0.23 -14.89
N ALA A 103 -19.99 0.53 -14.58
CA ALA A 103 -19.01 1.02 -15.55
C ALA A 103 -17.87 0.03 -15.84
N SER A 104 -17.82 -1.09 -15.09
CA SER A 104 -16.74 -2.07 -15.13
C SER A 104 -16.71 -2.84 -16.45
N GLN A 105 -15.54 -2.88 -17.08
CA GLN A 105 -15.26 -3.72 -18.25
C GLN A 105 -14.61 -5.05 -17.86
N GLN A 106 -13.96 -5.08 -16.69
CA GLN A 106 -13.24 -6.24 -16.16
C GLN A 106 -13.10 -6.08 -14.65
N GLU A 107 -13.21 -7.19 -13.92
CA GLU A 107 -12.91 -7.24 -12.49
C GLU A 107 -11.60 -7.98 -12.24
N ARG A 108 -10.87 -7.53 -11.23
CA ARG A 108 -9.71 -8.22 -10.67
C ARG A 108 -9.81 -8.27 -9.16
N VAL A 109 -9.46 -9.41 -8.60
CA VAL A 109 -9.46 -9.63 -7.15
C VAL A 109 -8.04 -9.94 -6.72
N TRP A 110 -7.59 -9.27 -5.68
CA TRP A 110 -6.29 -9.55 -5.07
C TRP A 110 -6.39 -10.82 -4.20
N ARG A 111 -5.53 -11.80 -4.45
CA ARG A 111 -5.41 -13.03 -3.66
C ARG A 111 -3.96 -13.47 -3.60
N ASP A 112 -3.50 -13.84 -2.41
CA ASP A 112 -2.17 -14.44 -2.20
C ASP A 112 -1.02 -13.65 -2.87
N GLY A 113 -1.11 -12.32 -2.85
CA GLY A 113 -0.10 -11.44 -3.44
C GLY A 113 -0.22 -11.20 -4.96
N GLU A 114 -1.28 -11.70 -5.60
CA GLU A 114 -1.47 -11.60 -7.05
C GLU A 114 -2.86 -11.09 -7.45
N TRP A 115 -2.91 -10.40 -8.60
CA TRP A 115 -4.17 -9.99 -9.22
C TRP A 115 -4.75 -11.11 -10.08
N THR A 116 -5.87 -11.66 -9.63
CA THR A 116 -6.56 -12.75 -10.32
C THR A 116 -7.73 -12.24 -11.16
N GLY A 117 -8.04 -12.96 -12.24
CA GLY A 117 -9.13 -12.64 -13.18
C GLY A 117 -10.37 -13.51 -12.96
N ALA A 118 -11.02 -13.45 -11.81
CA ALA A 118 -12.34 -14.02 -11.63
C ALA A 118 -13.10 -13.33 -10.49
N ALA A 119 -14.34 -12.91 -10.75
CA ALA A 119 -15.34 -12.70 -9.71
C ALA A 119 -15.59 -14.07 -9.05
N ILE A 120 -15.07 -14.27 -7.85
CA ILE A 120 -15.40 -15.46 -7.07
C ILE A 120 -16.83 -15.29 -6.60
N SER A 121 -17.78 -15.88 -7.33
CA SER A 121 -19.19 -15.97 -6.96
C SER A 121 -19.93 -14.61 -6.83
N PRO A 122 -21.24 -14.54 -7.14
CA PRO A 122 -22.06 -13.33 -6.94
C PRO A 122 -22.07 -12.79 -5.49
N VAL A 123 -21.53 -13.54 -4.53
CA VAL A 123 -21.50 -13.19 -3.11
C VAL A 123 -20.29 -12.33 -2.73
N GLU A 124 -19.21 -12.30 -3.53
CA GLU A 124 -18.00 -11.52 -3.20
C GLU A 124 -17.83 -10.22 -4.01
N CYS A 125 -18.82 -9.80 -4.81
CA CYS A 125 -18.83 -8.50 -5.51
C CYS A 125 -18.75 -7.26 -4.58
N SER A 126 -18.54 -7.46 -3.27
CA SER A 126 -18.33 -6.44 -2.25
C SER A 126 -17.01 -6.61 -1.48
N ALA A 127 -16.12 -7.54 -1.86
CA ALA A 127 -14.86 -7.69 -1.16
C ALA A 127 -14.01 -6.41 -1.32
N PRO A 128 -13.41 -5.88 -0.24
CA PRO A 128 -12.66 -4.62 -0.26
C PRO A 128 -11.49 -4.61 -1.24
N ASP A 129 -11.04 -5.80 -1.67
CA ASP A 129 -9.87 -6.02 -2.53
C ASP A 129 -10.24 -6.29 -3.99
N THR A 130 -11.49 -5.95 -4.38
CA THR A 130 -11.96 -6.03 -5.76
C THR A 130 -11.80 -4.70 -6.48
N MET A 131 -11.14 -4.75 -7.64
CA MET A 131 -10.90 -3.61 -8.51
C MET A 131 -11.61 -3.81 -9.85
N ASN A 132 -12.20 -2.73 -10.36
CA ASN A 132 -12.95 -2.68 -11.61
C ASN A 132 -12.20 -1.85 -12.64
N LEU A 133 -11.95 -2.40 -13.82
CA LEU A 133 -11.44 -1.67 -14.96
C LEU A 133 -12.53 -0.74 -15.47
N VAL A 134 -12.29 0.55 -15.34
CA VAL A 134 -13.20 1.62 -15.74
C VAL A 134 -12.44 2.67 -16.55
N SER A 135 -13.11 3.75 -16.95
CA SER A 135 -12.39 4.92 -17.47
C SER A 135 -11.73 5.71 -16.34
N LYS A 136 -10.65 6.42 -16.67
CA LYS A 136 -10.02 7.39 -15.75
C LYS A 136 -11.01 8.39 -15.16
N ALA A 137 -11.97 8.85 -15.95
CA ALA A 137 -13.00 9.77 -15.50
C ALA A 137 -13.96 9.11 -14.50
N ALA A 138 -14.34 7.86 -14.73
CA ALA A 138 -15.23 7.10 -13.85
C ALA A 138 -14.56 6.70 -12.53
N ALA A 139 -13.26 6.41 -12.54
CA ALA A 139 -12.53 5.99 -11.35
C ALA A 139 -12.46 7.08 -10.27
N GLY A 140 -12.33 8.34 -10.69
CA GLY A 140 -12.44 9.49 -9.81
C GLY A 140 -11.32 9.63 -8.78
N ARG A 141 -11.57 10.49 -7.80
CA ARG A 141 -10.59 10.99 -6.82
C ARG A 141 -10.96 10.70 -5.36
N LEU A 142 -12.00 9.92 -5.13
CA LEU A 142 -12.49 9.65 -3.79
C LEU A 142 -11.68 8.52 -3.16
N LEU A 143 -11.12 8.77 -1.98
CA LEU A 143 -10.53 7.77 -1.10
C LEU A 143 -11.25 7.87 0.23
N ASP A 144 -11.98 6.81 0.58
CA ASP A 144 -12.86 6.73 1.76
C ASP A 144 -13.87 7.89 1.85
N GLY A 145 -14.56 8.15 0.72
CA GLY A 145 -15.70 9.08 0.67
C GLY A 145 -15.34 10.57 0.55
N ARG A 146 -14.06 10.93 0.52
CA ARG A 146 -13.62 12.32 0.33
C ARG A 146 -12.42 12.43 -0.61
N THR A 147 -12.12 13.65 -1.05
CA THR A 147 -10.86 13.95 -1.74
C THR A 147 -9.75 14.26 -0.74
N TRP A 148 -8.51 13.96 -1.11
CA TRP A 148 -7.30 14.28 -0.34
C TRP A 148 -6.45 15.20 -1.21
N ASP A 149 -6.51 16.50 -0.91
CA ASP A 149 -6.04 17.59 -1.78
C ASP A 149 -4.89 18.39 -1.17
N GLU A 150 -4.17 17.81 -0.21
CA GLU A 150 -3.12 18.51 0.53
C GLU A 150 -1.93 18.77 -0.41
N MET A 151 -1.76 20.03 -0.79
CA MET A 151 -0.65 20.52 -1.61
C MET A 151 0.32 21.28 -0.72
N PRO A 152 1.64 21.23 -0.99
CA PRO A 152 2.59 22.09 -0.30
C PRO A 152 2.28 23.55 -0.59
N GLU A 153 2.49 24.41 0.40
CA GLU A 153 2.41 25.85 0.18
C GLU A 153 3.47 26.23 -0.87
N ALA A 154 3.06 26.95 -1.91
CA ALA A 154 4.01 27.47 -2.89
C ALA A 154 5.01 28.37 -2.15
N SER A 155 6.30 28.02 -2.19
CA SER A 155 7.37 28.84 -1.66
C SER A 155 7.26 30.24 -2.28
N ARG A 156 6.90 31.23 -1.45
CA ARG A 156 6.78 32.63 -1.85
C ARG A 156 8.14 33.28 -2.03
#